data_AF-A0A348YMH5-F1
#
_entry.id   AF-A0A348YMH5-F1
#
_cell.length_a   1.000
_cell.length_b   1.000
_cell.length_c   1.000
_cell.angle_alpha   90.00
_cell.angle_beta   90.00
_cell.angle_gamma   90.00
#
_symmetry.space_group_name_H-M   'P 1'
#
loop_
_entity.id
_entity.type
_entity.pdbx_description
1 polymer ?
#
loop_
_entity_poly.entity_id
_entity_poly.type
_entity_poly.pdbx_seq_one_letter_code
_entity_poly.pdbx_strand_id
1 'polypeptide(L)'
;LIPAGGGGDPLQGAIAAVERAGKTGKIKIVSTDFLPDLGERLKNGSMAGESGGHYCDPLFAFYTVYNAVKGNYKDFEGKFEDINFPYLYVSSPEDYAGYEKYFVQQLPYTDQEFKDIANLDMEGLKATAAKLSIEDAKARSGK
;
A
#
# COMPACT_ATOMS: atom_id res chain seq x y z
N LEU A 1 -17.61 5.04 -15.20
CA LEU A 1 -16.52 4.56 -14.32
C LEU A 1 -15.78 3.48 -15.07
N ILE A 2 -14.45 3.53 -15.10
CA ILE A 2 -13.59 2.47 -15.63
C ILE A 2 -12.77 1.93 -14.46
N PRO A 3 -13.03 0.70 -14.00
CA PRO A 3 -12.11 -0.03 -13.16
C PRO A 3 -11.04 -0.67 -14.05
N ALA A 4 -9.84 -0.12 -14.06
CA ALA A 4 -8.69 -0.76 -14.68
C ALA A 4 -8.08 -1.74 -13.68
N GLY A 5 -7.62 -2.91 -14.15
CA GLY A 5 -6.75 -3.77 -13.33
C GLY A 5 -5.43 -3.05 -13.03
N GLY A 6 -4.55 -3.70 -12.24
CA GLY A 6 -3.35 -3.08 -11.65
C GLY A 6 -2.52 -2.13 -12.54
N GLY A 7 -1.75 -1.27 -11.90
CA GLY A 7 -1.17 -0.02 -12.43
C GLY A 7 -0.21 -0.10 -13.63
N GLY A 8 -0.09 -1.26 -14.27
CA GLY A 8 0.69 -1.47 -15.49
C GLY A 8 -0.01 -1.04 -16.78
N ASP A 9 0.37 -1.68 -17.89
CA ASP A 9 -0.07 -1.34 -19.25
C ASP A 9 -1.61 -1.21 -19.43
N PRO A 10 -2.47 -2.05 -18.81
CA PRO A 10 -3.92 -1.90 -18.94
C PRO A 10 -4.44 -0.55 -18.42
N LEU A 11 -3.92 -0.07 -17.28
CA LEU A 11 -4.28 1.22 -16.73
C LEU A 11 -3.81 2.36 -17.66
N GLN A 12 -2.55 2.31 -18.10
CA GLN A 12 -1.98 3.33 -18.99
C GLN A 12 -2.76 3.41 -20.31
N GLY A 13 -3.17 2.27 -20.86
CA GLY A 13 -4.02 2.21 -22.04
C GLY A 13 -5.40 2.84 -21.82
N ALA A 14 -6.03 2.57 -20.67
CA ALA A 14 -7.34 3.13 -20.31
C ALA A 14 -7.27 4.67 -20.16
N ILE A 15 -6.25 5.18 -19.46
CA ILE A 15 -6.04 6.62 -19.29
C ILE A 15 -5.85 7.28 -20.66
N ALA A 16 -4.92 6.77 -21.48
CA ALA A 16 -4.64 7.32 -22.80
C ALA A 16 -5.87 7.34 -23.72
N ALA A 17 -6.72 6.31 -23.66
CA ALA A 17 -7.96 6.26 -24.44
C ALA A 17 -8.96 7.34 -24.01
N VAL A 18 -9.13 7.56 -22.70
CA VAL A 18 -10.03 8.59 -22.15
C VAL A 18 -9.53 9.99 -22.45
N GLU A 19 -8.21 10.22 -22.34
CA GLU A 19 -7.57 11.50 -22.67
C GLU A 19 -7.72 11.84 -24.16
N ARG A 20 -7.41 10.90 -25.06
CA ARG A 20 -7.57 11.08 -26.52
C ARG A 20 -9.02 11.36 -26.91
N ALA A 21 -9.99 10.81 -26.17
CA ALA A 21 -11.41 11.06 -26.38
C ALA A 21 -11.89 12.43 -25.82
N GLY A 22 -11.02 13.20 -25.16
CA GLY A 22 -11.40 14.47 -24.50
C GLY A 22 -12.39 14.26 -23.35
N LYS A 23 -12.28 13.12 -22.65
CA LYS A 23 -13.19 12.69 -21.57
C LYS A 23 -12.56 12.72 -20.17
N THR A 24 -11.35 13.26 -20.03
CA THR A 24 -10.69 13.52 -18.73
C THR A 24 -11.64 14.25 -17.77
N GLY A 25 -11.66 13.83 -16.50
CA GLY A 25 -12.57 14.35 -15.47
C GLY A 25 -14.05 13.93 -15.61
N LYS A 26 -14.51 13.62 -16.83
CA LYS A 26 -15.88 13.18 -17.14
C LYS A 26 -16.07 11.67 -16.95
N ILE A 27 -15.07 10.88 -17.35
CA ILE A 27 -15.00 9.46 -17.04
C ILE A 27 -14.07 9.27 -15.85
N LYS A 28 -14.61 8.73 -14.76
CA LYS A 28 -13.79 8.35 -13.59
C LYS A 28 -13.06 7.06 -13.89
N ILE A 29 -11.73 7.06 -13.73
CA ILE A 29 -10.87 5.88 -13.82
C ILE A 29 -10.36 5.57 -12.42
N VAL A 30 -10.45 4.31 -12.02
CA VAL A 30 -9.90 3.81 -10.75
C VAL A 30 -9.08 2.55 -11.01
N SER A 31 -8.08 2.29 -10.17
CA SER A 31 -7.18 1.14 -10.32
C SER A 31 -6.64 0.65 -8.98
N THR A 32 -5.90 -0.46 -9.02
CA THR A 32 -4.94 -0.82 -7.98
C THR A 32 -3.52 -0.45 -8.42
N ASP A 33 -2.61 -0.35 -7.45
CA ASP A 33 -1.18 -0.05 -7.63
C ASP A 33 -0.86 1.40 -7.91
N PHE A 34 -0.34 2.08 -6.88
CA PHE A 34 -0.08 3.51 -6.92
C PHE A 34 0.93 3.86 -8.00
N LEU A 35 0.46 4.60 -9.01
CA LEU A 35 1.33 5.16 -10.03
C LEU A 35 2.33 6.16 -9.41
N PRO A 36 3.58 6.23 -9.90
CA PRO A 36 4.54 7.24 -9.45
C PRO A 36 4.06 8.68 -9.65
N ASP A 37 3.20 8.92 -10.63
CA ASP A 37 2.62 10.22 -10.98
C ASP A 37 1.14 10.36 -10.53
N LEU A 38 0.66 9.48 -9.62
CA LEU A 38 -0.74 9.46 -9.18
C LEU A 38 -1.22 10.82 -8.67
N GLY A 39 -0.40 11.55 -7.89
CA GLY A 39 -0.75 12.88 -7.39
C GLY A 39 -1.05 13.89 -8.51
N GLU A 40 -0.28 13.88 -9.60
CA GLU A 40 -0.51 14.74 -10.76
C GLU A 40 -1.79 14.34 -11.51
N ARG A 41 -2.03 13.04 -11.63
CA ARG A 41 -3.20 12.48 -12.30
C ARG A 41 -4.51 12.72 -11.57
N LEU A 42 -4.48 12.70 -10.24
CA LEU A 42 -5.62 13.10 -9.40
C LEU A 42 -5.91 14.59 -9.59
N LYS A 43 -4.87 15.43 -9.61
CA LYS A 43 -5.01 16.88 -9.79
C LYS A 43 -5.58 17.25 -11.16
N ASN A 44 -5.14 16.58 -12.22
CA ASN A 44 -5.61 16.86 -13.58
C ASN A 44 -6.90 16.08 -13.96
N GLY A 45 -7.38 15.19 -13.09
CA GLY A 45 -8.62 14.43 -13.25
C GLY A 45 -8.53 13.26 -14.24
N SER A 46 -7.33 12.85 -14.65
CA SER A 46 -7.11 11.61 -15.43
C SER A 46 -7.28 10.35 -14.57
N MET A 47 -7.08 10.47 -13.26
CA MET A 47 -7.43 9.44 -12.27
C MET A 47 -8.45 9.98 -11.26
N ALA A 48 -9.32 9.09 -10.78
CA ALA A 48 -10.30 9.38 -9.74
C ALA A 48 -9.93 8.78 -8.37
N GLY A 49 -9.00 7.83 -8.35
CA GLY A 49 -8.50 7.21 -7.14
C GLY A 49 -7.88 5.86 -7.43
N GLU A 50 -7.00 5.42 -6.53
CA GLU A 50 -6.39 4.10 -6.57
C GLU A 50 -6.41 3.48 -5.18
N SER A 51 -6.39 2.15 -5.13
CA SER A 51 -6.05 1.41 -3.92
C SER A 51 -4.65 0.80 -4.03
N GLY A 52 -3.88 0.85 -2.97
CA GLY A 52 -2.51 0.36 -2.93
C GLY A 52 -2.16 -0.19 -1.55
N GLY A 53 -0.87 -0.21 -1.23
CA GLY A 53 -0.38 -0.77 0.05
C GLY A 53 0.30 -2.13 -0.08
N HIS A 54 0.35 -2.73 -1.27
CA HIS A 54 1.12 -3.96 -1.54
C HIS A 54 2.64 -3.79 -1.32
N TYR A 55 3.12 -2.55 -1.22
CA TYR A 55 4.51 -2.30 -0.79
C TYR A 55 4.76 -2.78 0.66
N CYS A 56 3.71 -3.07 1.44
CA CYS A 56 3.79 -3.65 2.78
C CYS A 56 3.98 -5.17 2.77
N ASP A 57 3.65 -5.84 1.67
CA ASP A 57 3.79 -7.29 1.54
C ASP A 57 5.23 -7.71 1.80
N PRO A 58 6.24 -7.06 1.19
CA PRO A 58 7.64 -7.33 1.49
C PRO A 58 8.01 -7.11 2.96
N LEU A 59 7.38 -6.15 3.65
CA LEU A 59 7.68 -5.85 5.05
C LEU A 59 7.21 -6.99 5.97
N PHE A 60 5.95 -7.41 5.87
CA PHE A 60 5.42 -8.49 6.70
C PHE A 60 5.95 -9.85 6.28
N ALA A 61 6.20 -10.07 4.99
CA ALA A 61 6.93 -11.24 4.50
C ALA A 61 8.35 -11.31 5.09
N PHE A 62 9.08 -10.19 5.12
CA PHE A 62 10.39 -10.11 5.73
C PHE A 62 10.35 -10.54 7.20
N TYR A 63 9.43 -10.00 8.01
CA TYR A 63 9.30 -10.38 9.41
C TYR A 63 8.96 -11.86 9.61
N THR A 64 8.10 -12.40 8.74
CA THR A 64 7.73 -13.82 8.77
C THR A 64 8.97 -14.70 8.54
N VAL A 65 9.74 -14.42 7.50
CA VAL A 65 10.98 -15.15 7.18
C VAL A 65 12.03 -14.94 8.27
N TYR A 66 12.20 -13.71 8.75
CA TYR A 66 13.18 -13.37 9.78
C TYR A 66 12.93 -14.15 11.09
N ASN A 67 11.68 -14.23 11.55
CA ASN A 67 11.34 -14.98 12.76
C ASN A 67 11.39 -16.51 12.54
N ALA A 68 11.06 -17.00 11.34
CA ALA A 68 11.28 -18.40 11.00
C ALA A 68 12.77 -18.78 11.06
N VAL A 69 13.65 -17.95 10.50
CA VAL A 69 15.11 -18.16 10.53
C VAL A 69 15.68 -18.11 11.96
N LYS A 70 15.16 -17.24 12.83
CA LYS A 70 15.52 -17.21 14.26
C LYS A 70 15.06 -18.46 15.03
N GLY A 71 14.19 -19.27 14.45
CA GLY A 71 13.56 -20.42 15.12
C GLY A 71 12.39 -20.05 16.02
N ASN A 72 11.89 -18.81 15.93
CA ASN A 72 10.72 -18.34 16.69
C ASN A 72 9.43 -18.90 16.09
N TYR A 73 9.36 -19.06 14.77
CA TYR A 73 8.22 -19.68 14.09
C TYR A 73 8.59 -21.11 13.68
N LYS A 74 7.70 -22.07 13.94
CA LYS A 74 7.91 -23.51 13.73
C LYS A 74 6.65 -24.13 13.12
N ASP A 75 6.78 -25.39 12.67
CA ASP A 75 5.67 -26.21 12.20
C ASP A 75 4.85 -25.62 11.04
N PHE A 76 5.49 -24.83 10.16
CA PHE A 76 4.86 -24.18 9.01
C PHE A 76 5.14 -24.88 7.66
N GLU A 77 5.87 -26.00 7.66
CA GLU A 77 6.11 -26.78 6.44
C GLU A 77 4.79 -27.26 5.83
N GLY A 78 4.59 -26.99 4.54
CA GLY A 78 3.36 -27.35 3.81
C GLY A 78 2.11 -26.57 4.23
N LYS A 79 2.25 -25.52 5.04
CA LYS A 79 1.15 -24.64 5.48
C LYS A 79 1.26 -23.27 4.83
N PHE A 80 0.10 -22.64 4.63
CA PHE A 80 0.00 -21.24 4.25
C PHE A 80 -0.42 -20.43 5.48
N GLU A 81 0.36 -19.41 5.81
CA GLU A 81 0.03 -18.45 6.86
C GLU A 81 -0.49 -17.17 6.21
N ASP A 82 -1.79 -16.93 6.37
CA ASP A 82 -2.42 -15.72 5.82
C ASP A 82 -2.19 -14.53 6.76
N ILE A 83 -1.52 -13.50 6.25
CA ILE A 83 -1.32 -12.22 6.92
C ILE A 83 -2.11 -11.16 6.16
N ASN A 84 -3.24 -10.76 6.74
CA ASN A 84 -4.11 -9.75 6.16
C ASN A 84 -3.73 -8.35 6.67
N PHE A 85 -3.64 -7.39 5.76
CA PHE A 85 -3.49 -5.97 6.05
C PHE A 85 -4.43 -5.18 5.12
N PRO A 86 -4.91 -4.01 5.53
CA PRO A 86 -5.83 -3.23 4.73
C PRO A 86 -5.11 -2.61 3.52
N TYR A 87 -5.82 -2.50 2.40
CA TYR A 87 -5.39 -1.65 1.31
C TYR A 87 -5.43 -0.18 1.75
N LEU A 88 -4.45 0.59 1.30
CA LEU A 88 -4.46 2.04 1.37
C LEU A 88 -5.30 2.58 0.23
N TYR A 89 -6.10 3.62 0.47
CA TYR A 89 -6.93 4.24 -0.55
C TYR A 89 -6.51 5.69 -0.72
N VAL A 90 -6.24 6.08 -1.96
CA VAL A 90 -5.83 7.44 -2.30
C VAL A 90 -6.77 7.96 -3.39
N SER A 91 -7.54 8.99 -3.05
CA SER A 91 -8.60 9.53 -3.92
C SER A 91 -8.50 11.03 -4.18
N SER A 92 -7.53 11.68 -3.55
CA SER A 92 -7.25 13.11 -3.68
C SER A 92 -5.74 13.39 -3.69
N PRO A 93 -5.30 14.54 -4.24
CA PRO A 93 -3.91 14.97 -4.12
C PRO A 93 -3.43 15.04 -2.66
N GLU A 94 -4.32 15.40 -1.73
CA GLU A 94 -4.04 15.45 -0.30
C GLU A 94 -3.80 14.04 0.29
N ASP A 95 -4.62 13.06 -0.09
CA ASP A 95 -4.42 11.65 0.30
C ASP A 95 -3.06 11.15 -0.21
N TYR A 96 -2.73 11.48 -1.48
CA TYR A 96 -1.46 11.07 -2.09
C TYR A 96 -0.27 11.70 -1.38
N ALA A 97 -0.34 12.99 -1.04
CA ALA A 97 0.71 13.67 -0.29
C ALA A 97 0.92 13.04 1.10
N GLY A 98 -0.16 12.58 1.74
CA GLY A 98 -0.09 11.79 2.97
C GLY A 98 0.63 10.46 2.73
N TYR A 99 0.21 9.69 1.73
CA TYR A 99 0.85 8.44 1.37
C TYR A 99 2.35 8.62 1.08
N GLU A 100 2.70 9.54 0.18
CA GLU A 100 4.09 9.82 -0.21
C GLU A 100 4.94 10.17 1.00
N LYS A 101 4.46 11.08 1.85
CA LYS A 101 5.19 11.50 3.04
C LYS A 101 5.41 10.37 4.03
N TYR A 102 4.39 9.56 4.31
CA TYR A 102 4.40 8.62 5.43
C TYR A 102 4.84 7.19 5.06
N PHE A 103 4.93 6.88 3.77
CA PHE A 103 5.26 5.53 3.28
C PHE A 103 6.35 5.47 2.20
N VAL A 104 6.58 6.57 1.47
CA VAL A 104 7.62 6.62 0.41
C VAL A 104 8.85 7.35 0.92
N GLN A 105 8.68 8.54 1.48
CA GLN A 105 9.77 9.38 1.99
C GLN A 105 10.27 8.94 3.37
N GLN A 106 9.41 8.27 4.13
CA GLN A 106 9.75 7.66 5.42
C GLN A 106 9.09 6.28 5.50
N LEU A 107 9.52 5.48 6.49
CA LEU A 107 8.93 4.18 6.77
C LEU A 107 7.67 4.28 7.67
N PRO A 108 6.73 3.32 7.58
CA PRO A 108 5.45 3.35 8.30
C PRO A 108 5.53 3.14 9.82
N TYR A 109 6.71 2.72 10.31
CA TYR A 109 6.99 2.45 11.72
C TYR A 109 8.31 3.11 12.11
N THR A 110 8.46 3.40 13.40
CA THR A 110 9.73 3.85 13.98
C THR A 110 10.75 2.71 14.08
N ASP A 111 12.03 3.04 14.23
CA ASP A 111 13.09 2.04 14.43
C ASP A 111 12.84 1.12 15.63
N GLN A 112 12.24 1.65 16.71
CA GLN A 112 11.91 0.86 17.89
C GLN A 112 10.75 -0.09 17.60
N GLU A 113 9.68 0.41 16.97
CA GLU A 113 8.56 -0.45 16.57
C GLU A 113 9.02 -1.55 15.61
N PHE A 114 9.92 -1.26 14.67
CA PHE A 114 10.48 -2.29 13.80
C PHE A 114 11.24 -3.38 14.57
N LYS A 115 11.96 -3.04 15.64
CA LYS A 115 12.62 -4.01 16.52
C LYS A 115 11.61 -4.80 17.34
N ASP A 116 10.54 -4.14 17.80
CA ASP A 116 9.50 -4.80 18.60
C ASP A 116 8.72 -5.80 17.74
N ILE A 117 8.34 -5.41 16.51
CA ILE A 117 7.69 -6.27 15.53
C ILE A 117 8.56 -7.49 15.19
N ALA A 118 9.89 -7.31 15.14
CA ALA A 118 10.85 -8.38 14.88
C ALA A 118 10.87 -9.49 15.97
N ASN A 119 10.19 -9.28 17.09
CA ASN A 119 10.11 -10.23 18.19
C ASN A 119 8.68 -10.74 18.46
N LEU A 120 7.69 -10.34 17.65
CA LEU A 120 6.32 -10.82 17.77
C LEU A 120 6.19 -12.29 17.38
N ASP A 121 5.23 -12.99 17.98
CA ASP A 121 4.74 -14.27 17.47
C ASP A 121 3.88 -14.08 16.20
N MET A 122 3.47 -15.18 15.56
CA MET A 122 2.69 -15.12 14.32
C MET A 122 1.36 -14.38 14.50
N GLU A 123 0.68 -14.58 15.63
CA GLU A 123 -0.58 -13.89 15.93
C GLU A 123 -0.37 -12.38 16.13
N GLY A 124 0.68 -12.00 16.85
CA GLY A 124 1.06 -10.60 17.05
C GLY A 124 1.44 -9.91 15.74
N LEU A 125 2.16 -10.61 14.85
CA LEU A 125 2.49 -10.10 13.52
C LEU A 125 1.23 -9.85 12.69
N LYS A 126 0.29 -10.81 12.64
CA LYS A 126 -1.01 -10.67 11.97
C LYS A 126 -1.82 -9.51 12.53
N ALA A 127 -1.89 -9.39 13.86
CA ALA A 127 -2.60 -8.30 14.52
C ALA A 127 -1.98 -6.93 14.25
N THR A 128 -0.66 -6.87 14.07
CA THR A 128 0.06 -5.63 13.70
C THR A 128 -0.22 -5.26 12.25
N ALA A 129 -0.16 -6.22 11.33
CA ALA A 129 -0.45 -6.03 9.92
C ALA A 129 -1.88 -5.51 9.69
N ALA A 130 -2.86 -6.07 10.40
CA ALA A 130 -4.26 -5.67 10.31
C ALA A 130 -4.54 -4.23 10.74
N LYS A 131 -3.64 -3.58 11.49
CA LYS A 131 -3.76 -2.21 11.99
C LYS A 131 -3.01 -1.18 11.15
N LEU A 132 -2.40 -1.57 10.04
CA LEU A 132 -1.67 -0.63 9.22
C LEU A 132 -2.63 0.43 8.62
N SER A 133 -2.32 1.72 8.76
CA SER A 133 -3.11 2.80 8.16
C SER A 133 -2.25 4.04 7.91
N ILE A 134 -2.71 4.96 7.05
CA ILE A 134 -2.04 6.25 6.83
C ILE A 134 -2.10 7.10 8.10
N GLU A 135 -3.22 7.05 8.81
CA GLU A 135 -3.45 7.77 10.07
C GLU A 135 -2.47 7.34 11.15
N ASP A 136 -2.22 6.03 11.29
CA ASP A 136 -1.28 5.51 12.27
C ASP A 136 0.17 5.83 11.90
N ALA A 137 0.55 5.67 10.62
CA ALA A 137 1.88 6.05 10.14
C ALA A 137 2.14 7.57 10.35
N LYS A 138 1.12 8.39 10.13
CA LYS A 138 1.14 9.83 10.41
C LYS A 138 1.30 10.13 11.90
N ALA A 139 0.62 9.41 12.78
CA ALA A 139 0.71 9.59 14.23
C ALA A 139 2.07 9.17 14.82
N ARG A 140 2.82 8.32 14.10
CA ARG A 140 4.21 7.93 14.41
C ARG A 140 5.23 8.92 13.89
N SER A 141 4.97 9.57 12.74
CA SER A 141 5.90 10.51 12.11
C SER A 141 6.31 11.63 13.08
N GLY A 142 7.63 11.79 13.27
CA GLY A 142 8.20 12.82 14.15
C GLY A 142 8.42 12.38 15.61
N LYS A 143 8.26 11.09 15.92
CA LYS A 143 8.71 10.45 17.16
C LYS A 143 9.94 9.58 16.88
#